data_AF-A0A7Y4ZF30-F1
#
_entry.id   AF-A0A7Y4ZF30-F1
#
_cell.length_a   1.000
_cell.length_b   1.000
_cell.length_c   1.000
_cell.angle_alpha   90.00
_cell.angle_beta   90.00
_cell.angle_gamma   90.00
#
_symmetry.space_group_name_H-M   'P 1'
#
loop_
_entity.id
_entity.type
_entity.pdbx_description
1 polymer ?
#
loop_
_entity_poly.entity_id
_entity_poly.type
_entity_poly.pdbx_seq_one_letter_code
_entity_poly.pdbx_strand_id
1 'polypeptide(L)'
;MGAPGTSRSRTARARAVARFFVRQGLGSLLVRISLGLSAVIVLAAMSVAALVSSSHVPGELPTVALVPGVAARAIAWGGGILVAFALAQRAFHRDISDGVVSLLRARGLDPMYLWGRVGAAMALVGAPVVGGTLLVSVTAVLAATRTGDAWDAVRGGAAALVYSALFTAVLVPLSLAALGGRTRGGGYFFLLLFLVIPEMVSPLTRAFVPEEMTSIPHALQGLSHAMTVGHLDLRRTTGSVFFLTAVALTTLLYVRREAQRVRSEAR
;
A
#
# COMPACT_ATOMS: atom_id res chain seq x y z
N MET A 1 -25.90 36.01 4.76
CA MET A 1 -24.81 35.94 5.75
C MET A 1 -24.73 34.51 6.29
N GLY A 2 -23.75 33.72 5.85
CA GLY A 2 -23.56 32.33 6.29
C GLY A 2 -22.71 32.27 7.56
N ALA A 3 -23.22 31.62 8.61
CA ALA A 3 -22.56 31.54 9.91
C ALA A 3 -21.20 30.79 9.83
N PRO A 4 -20.13 31.32 10.45
CA PRO A 4 -18.79 30.71 10.47
C PRO A 4 -18.72 29.56 11.48
N GLY A 5 -19.39 28.44 11.19
CA GLY A 5 -19.49 27.27 12.08
C GLY A 5 -18.99 25.94 11.51
N THR A 6 -18.25 25.92 10.40
CA THR A 6 -18.33 24.74 9.49
C THR A 6 -17.05 23.92 9.29
N SER A 7 -15.86 24.37 9.72
CA SER A 7 -14.61 23.62 9.47
C SER A 7 -14.35 22.52 10.52
N ARG A 8 -14.48 22.83 11.82
CA ARG A 8 -14.25 21.88 12.93
C ARG A 8 -15.26 20.72 12.93
N SER A 9 -16.50 20.97 12.49
CA SER A 9 -17.53 19.92 12.41
C SER A 9 -17.29 18.93 11.27
N ARG A 10 -16.74 19.38 10.14
CA ARG A 10 -16.45 18.52 8.98
C ARG A 10 -15.31 17.55 9.25
N THR A 11 -14.23 18.02 9.90
CA THR A 11 -13.09 17.16 10.26
C THR A 11 -13.46 16.12 11.32
N ALA A 12 -14.25 16.49 12.32
CA ALA A 12 -14.77 15.55 13.32
C ALA A 12 -15.63 14.44 12.69
N ARG A 13 -16.52 14.80 11.76
CA ARG A 13 -17.35 13.85 10.99
C ARG A 13 -16.49 12.92 10.13
N ALA A 14 -15.52 13.46 9.38
CA ALA A 14 -14.61 12.65 8.57
C ALA A 14 -13.81 11.65 9.43
N ARG A 15 -13.31 12.07 10.59
CA ARG A 15 -12.62 11.19 11.55
C ARG A 15 -13.54 10.11 12.11
N ALA A 16 -14.82 10.40 12.33
CA ALA A 16 -15.79 9.41 12.80
C ALA A 16 -16.07 8.35 11.73
N VAL A 17 -16.25 8.76 10.47
CA VAL A 17 -16.45 7.85 9.34
C VAL A 17 -15.20 6.98 9.09
N ALA A 18 -14.01 7.57 9.13
CA ALA A 18 -12.76 6.82 9.00
C ALA A 18 -12.62 5.78 10.12
N ARG A 19 -12.86 6.16 11.39
CA ARG A 19 -12.81 5.24 12.53
C ARG A 19 -13.84 4.11 12.41
N PHE A 20 -15.04 4.41 11.89
CA PHE A 20 -16.06 3.40 11.64
C PHE A 20 -15.55 2.33 10.66
N PHE A 21 -15.04 2.73 9.49
CA PHE A 21 -14.52 1.78 8.51
C PHE A 21 -13.27 1.03 8.98
N VAL A 22 -12.39 1.68 9.75
CA VAL A 22 -11.24 1.00 10.37
C VAL A 22 -11.72 -0.09 11.32
N ARG A 23 -12.68 0.20 12.20
CA ARG A 23 -13.27 -0.79 13.12
C ARG A 23 -13.97 -1.92 12.39
N GLN A 24 -14.73 -1.60 11.34
CA GLN A 24 -15.39 -2.60 10.50
C GLN A 24 -14.36 -3.53 9.83
N GLY A 25 -13.27 -2.97 9.28
CA GLY A 25 -12.18 -3.73 8.69
C GLY A 25 -11.48 -4.65 9.69
N LEU A 26 -11.18 -4.15 10.89
CA LEU A 26 -10.60 -4.93 12.00
C LEU A 26 -11.56 -6.01 12.56
N GLY A 27 -12.86 -5.92 12.25
CA GLY A 27 -13.83 -6.98 12.54
C GLY A 27 -13.63 -8.25 11.71
N SER A 28 -12.93 -8.17 10.57
CA SER A 28 -12.68 -9.30 9.70
C SER A 28 -11.57 -10.21 10.24
N LEU A 29 -11.87 -11.51 10.39
CA LEU A 29 -10.88 -12.52 10.79
C LEU A 29 -9.69 -12.56 9.82
N LEU A 30 -9.95 -12.48 8.51
CA LEU A 30 -8.90 -12.48 7.49
C LEU A 30 -7.93 -11.29 7.65
N VAL A 31 -8.46 -10.12 7.98
CA VAL A 31 -7.62 -8.93 8.24
C VAL A 31 -6.74 -9.16 9.46
N ARG A 32 -7.28 -9.73 10.55
CA ARG A 32 -6.50 -10.03 11.76
C ARG A 32 -5.40 -11.04 11.52
N ILE A 33 -5.69 -12.14 10.82
CA ILE A 33 -4.69 -13.15 10.45
C ILE A 33 -3.59 -12.51 9.60
N SER A 34 -3.97 -11.70 8.61
CA SER A 34 -3.02 -11.01 7.72
C SER A 34 -2.14 -10.00 8.46
N LEU A 35 -2.71 -9.27 9.43
CA LEU A 35 -1.94 -8.40 10.33
C LEU A 35 -0.99 -9.19 11.23
N GLY A 36 -1.42 -10.34 11.75
CA GLY A 36 -0.57 -11.25 12.51
C GLY A 36 0.62 -11.74 11.69
N LEU A 37 0.37 -12.19 10.46
CA LEU A 37 1.44 -12.59 9.53
C LEU A 37 2.40 -11.42 9.24
N SER A 38 1.86 -10.21 9.01
CA SER A 38 2.69 -9.01 8.82
C SER A 38 3.60 -8.75 10.02
N ALA A 39 3.07 -8.90 11.24
CA ALA A 39 3.85 -8.74 12.46
C ALA A 39 4.97 -9.78 12.56
N VAL A 40 4.71 -11.04 12.21
CA VAL A 40 5.73 -12.09 12.16
C VAL A 40 6.85 -11.75 11.17
N ILE A 41 6.51 -11.27 9.97
CA ILE A 41 7.51 -10.84 8.97
C ILE A 41 8.36 -9.69 9.49
N VAL A 42 7.75 -8.69 10.15
CA VAL A 42 8.47 -7.56 10.75
C VAL A 42 9.45 -8.05 11.82
N LEU A 43 8.99 -8.91 12.75
CA LEU A 43 9.84 -9.47 13.80
C LEU A 43 11.00 -10.27 13.22
N ALA A 44 10.74 -11.12 12.21
CA ALA A 44 11.78 -11.89 11.54
C ALA A 44 12.82 -10.97 10.88
N ALA A 45 12.39 -9.91 10.19
CA ALA A 45 13.29 -8.95 9.56
C ALA A 45 14.13 -8.15 10.57
N MET A 46 13.54 -7.76 11.71
CA MET A 46 14.28 -7.11 12.80
C MET A 46 15.35 -8.04 13.39
N SER A 47 15.01 -9.32 13.60
CA SER A 47 15.96 -10.34 14.06
C SER A 47 17.11 -10.53 13.07
N VAL A 48 16.82 -10.57 11.76
CA VAL A 48 17.85 -10.64 10.71
C VAL A 48 18.75 -9.41 10.73
N ALA A 49 18.19 -8.18 10.83
CA ALA A 49 18.98 -6.96 10.93
C ALA A 49 19.97 -7.00 12.13
N ALA A 50 19.49 -7.47 13.29
CA ALA A 50 20.31 -7.63 14.47
C ALA A 50 21.43 -8.67 14.27
N LEU A 51 21.09 -9.86 13.75
CA LEU A 51 22.06 -10.95 13.50
C LEU A 51 23.14 -10.55 12.49
N VAL A 52 22.77 -9.91 11.39
CA VAL A 52 23.73 -9.45 10.37
C VAL A 52 24.72 -8.44 10.96
N SER A 53 24.26 -7.55 11.85
CA SER A 53 25.18 -6.60 12.51
C SER A 53 26.18 -7.25 13.46
N SER A 54 25.85 -8.41 14.04
CA SER A 54 26.76 -9.16 14.92
C SER A 54 27.82 -9.97 14.17
N SER A 55 27.62 -10.23 12.87
CA SER A 55 28.48 -11.07 12.03
C SER A 55 29.33 -10.27 11.05
N HIS A 56 29.41 -8.94 11.23
CA HIS A 56 30.09 -8.07 10.29
C HIS A 56 31.59 -8.38 10.19
N VAL A 57 32.01 -8.80 8.98
CA VAL A 57 33.42 -8.94 8.60
C VAL A 57 33.86 -7.64 7.92
N PRO A 58 34.90 -6.94 8.43
CA PRO A 58 35.40 -5.72 7.83
C PRO A 58 35.78 -5.93 6.35
N GLY A 59 35.20 -5.14 5.44
CA GLY A 59 35.51 -5.17 4.00
C GLY A 59 34.44 -5.83 3.10
N GLU A 60 33.39 -6.42 3.67
CA GLU A 60 32.22 -6.85 2.90
C GLU A 60 31.21 -5.71 2.70
N LEU A 61 30.37 -5.82 1.66
CA LEU A 61 29.29 -4.86 1.40
C LEU A 61 28.40 -4.68 2.66
N PRO A 62 27.88 -3.47 2.92
CA PRO A 62 27.05 -3.19 4.10
C PRO A 62 25.70 -3.91 4.00
N THR A 63 25.69 -5.19 4.34
CA THR A 63 24.56 -6.12 4.21
C THR A 63 23.36 -5.63 5.04
N VAL A 64 23.61 -4.92 6.15
CA VAL A 64 22.57 -4.32 7.00
C VAL A 64 21.75 -3.26 6.25
N ALA A 65 22.35 -2.51 5.32
CA ALA A 65 21.66 -1.46 4.57
C ALA A 65 20.62 -2.01 3.58
N LEU A 66 20.72 -3.29 3.19
CA LEU A 66 19.77 -3.95 2.27
C LEU A 66 18.53 -4.49 2.99
N VAL A 67 18.63 -4.74 4.29
CA VAL A 67 17.56 -5.38 5.09
C VAL A 67 16.23 -4.61 5.01
N PRO A 68 16.19 -3.27 5.15
CA PRO A 68 14.94 -2.51 5.03
C PRO A 68 14.23 -2.72 3.70
N GLY A 69 14.97 -2.73 2.58
CA GLY A 69 14.41 -2.91 1.25
C GLY A 69 13.88 -4.32 0.99
N VAL A 70 14.53 -5.35 1.52
CA VAL A 70 14.03 -6.74 1.46
C VAL A 70 12.77 -6.88 2.32
N ALA A 71 12.81 -6.36 3.55
CA ALA A 71 11.68 -6.41 4.47
C ALA A 71 10.46 -5.66 3.91
N ALA A 72 10.64 -4.47 3.37
CA ALA A 72 9.55 -3.71 2.75
C ALA A 72 8.83 -4.50 1.65
N ARG A 73 9.59 -5.17 0.77
CA ARG A 73 9.03 -6.05 -0.28
C ARG A 73 8.29 -7.25 0.32
N ALA A 74 8.86 -7.91 1.31
CA ALA A 74 8.25 -9.07 1.96
C ALA A 74 6.96 -8.69 2.71
N ILE A 75 6.96 -7.58 3.44
CA ILE A 75 5.78 -7.08 4.17
C ILE A 75 4.71 -6.65 3.17
N ALA A 76 5.07 -5.90 2.12
CA ALA A 76 4.15 -5.42 1.10
C ALA A 76 3.46 -6.56 0.35
N TRP A 77 4.24 -7.45 -0.29
CA TRP A 77 3.72 -8.54 -1.12
C TRP A 77 3.25 -9.75 -0.33
N GLY A 78 3.64 -9.87 0.94
CA GLY A 78 3.12 -10.90 1.85
C GLY A 78 1.90 -10.40 2.61
N GLY A 79 2.12 -9.71 3.73
CA GLY A 79 1.05 -9.27 4.61
C GLY A 79 0.15 -8.17 4.02
N GLY A 80 0.75 -7.18 3.36
CA GLY A 80 0.06 -6.01 2.81
C GLY A 80 -0.99 -6.37 1.77
N ILE A 81 -0.66 -7.28 0.83
CA ILE A 81 -1.60 -7.72 -0.20
C ILE A 81 -2.78 -8.50 0.38
N LEU A 82 -2.53 -9.34 1.39
CA LEU A 82 -3.58 -10.12 2.05
C LEU A 82 -4.55 -9.19 2.81
N VAL A 83 -4.03 -8.20 3.53
CA VAL A 83 -4.87 -7.17 4.19
C VAL A 83 -5.68 -6.40 3.15
N ALA A 84 -5.05 -5.94 2.06
CA ALA A 84 -5.72 -5.17 1.02
C ALA A 84 -6.85 -5.97 0.34
N PHE A 85 -6.63 -7.25 0.06
CA PHE A 85 -7.63 -8.12 -0.56
C PHE A 85 -8.75 -8.48 0.42
N ALA A 86 -8.42 -8.80 1.68
CA ALA A 86 -9.41 -9.08 2.71
C ALA A 86 -10.36 -7.90 2.96
N LEU A 87 -9.85 -6.66 2.89
CA LEU A 87 -10.66 -5.44 3.02
C LEU A 87 -11.51 -5.14 1.79
N ALA A 88 -11.01 -5.49 0.60
CA ALA A 88 -11.67 -5.19 -0.65
C ALA A 88 -12.74 -6.20 -1.04
N GLN A 89 -12.61 -7.47 -0.62
CA GLN A 89 -13.56 -8.53 -0.97
C GLN A 89 -15.01 -8.15 -0.66
N ARG A 90 -15.80 -7.94 -1.72
CA ARG A 90 -17.23 -7.56 -1.67
C ARG A 90 -17.51 -6.35 -0.78
N ALA A 91 -16.54 -5.44 -0.64
CA ALA A 91 -16.64 -4.28 0.23
C ALA A 91 -17.93 -3.48 0.00
N PHE A 92 -18.27 -3.20 -1.27
CA PHE A 92 -19.44 -2.38 -1.59
C PHE A 92 -20.76 -3.13 -1.47
N HIS A 93 -20.79 -4.39 -1.89
CA HIS A 93 -21.97 -5.23 -1.72
C HIS A 93 -22.32 -5.40 -0.24
N ARG A 94 -21.30 -5.64 0.60
CA ARG A 94 -21.45 -5.77 2.05
C ARG A 94 -21.93 -4.48 2.70
N ASP A 95 -21.32 -3.35 2.33
CA ASP A 95 -21.71 -2.05 2.90
C ASP A 95 -23.17 -1.66 2.53
N ILE A 96 -23.67 -2.16 1.41
CA ILE A 96 -25.07 -1.98 1.01
C ILE A 96 -25.99 -2.95 1.78
N SER A 97 -25.65 -4.25 1.84
CA SER A 97 -26.44 -5.24 2.58
C SER A 97 -26.55 -4.89 4.06
N ASP A 98 -25.47 -4.35 4.64
CA ASP A 98 -25.39 -3.99 6.05
C ASP A 98 -26.01 -2.59 6.32
N GLY A 99 -26.56 -1.91 5.30
CA GLY A 99 -27.20 -0.60 5.44
C GLY A 99 -26.25 0.55 5.78
N VAL A 100 -24.93 0.38 5.56
CA VAL A 100 -23.94 1.43 5.85
C VAL A 100 -24.15 2.65 4.94
N VAL A 101 -24.44 2.41 3.66
CA VAL A 101 -24.68 3.50 2.70
C VAL A 101 -25.96 4.27 3.03
N SER A 102 -27.03 3.58 3.41
CA SER A 102 -28.29 4.22 3.82
C SER A 102 -28.13 5.01 5.11
N LEU A 103 -27.40 4.48 6.10
CA LEU A 103 -27.08 5.16 7.35
C LEU A 103 -26.29 6.46 7.11
N LEU A 104 -25.24 6.41 6.28
CA LEU A 104 -24.44 7.60 5.97
C LEU A 104 -25.25 8.63 5.18
N ARG A 105 -26.12 8.19 4.26
CA ARG A 105 -27.04 9.08 3.52
C ARG A 105 -28.03 9.76 4.45
N ALA A 106 -28.65 9.02 5.38
CA ALA A 106 -29.57 9.57 6.38
C ALA A 106 -28.90 10.63 7.28
N ARG A 107 -27.58 10.54 7.48
CA ARG A 107 -26.77 11.51 8.22
C ARG A 107 -26.19 12.64 7.37
N GLY A 108 -26.51 12.70 6.07
CA GLY A 108 -25.95 13.69 5.14
C GLY A 108 -24.44 13.54 4.89
N LEU A 109 -23.89 12.33 5.08
CA LEU A 109 -22.46 12.01 4.95
C LEU A 109 -22.13 11.21 3.68
N ASP A 110 -23.03 11.17 2.70
CA ASP A 110 -22.86 10.36 1.48
C ASP A 110 -21.53 10.65 0.72
N PRO A 111 -21.08 11.91 0.54
CA PRO A 111 -19.81 12.20 -0.13
C PRO A 111 -18.58 11.66 0.61
N MET A 112 -18.70 11.40 1.91
CA MET A 112 -17.60 10.88 2.75
C MET A 112 -17.48 9.35 2.67
N TYR A 113 -18.45 8.64 2.10
CA TYR A 113 -18.43 7.18 2.04
C TYR A 113 -17.18 6.66 1.32
N LEU A 114 -16.98 7.08 0.07
CA LEU A 114 -15.89 6.55 -0.77
C LEU A 114 -14.52 6.89 -0.18
N TRP A 115 -14.32 8.15 0.22
CA TRP A 115 -13.07 8.62 0.80
C TRP A 115 -12.82 8.03 2.18
N GLY A 116 -13.87 7.83 2.98
CA GLY A 116 -13.78 7.15 4.27
C GLY A 116 -13.37 5.68 4.10
N ARG A 117 -13.93 4.98 3.12
CA ARG A 117 -13.61 3.58 2.81
C ARG A 117 -12.19 3.42 2.30
N VAL A 118 -11.81 4.20 1.27
CA VAL A 118 -10.46 4.20 0.70
C VAL A 118 -9.45 4.60 1.76
N GLY A 119 -9.70 5.67 2.50
CA GLY A 119 -8.81 6.16 3.56
C GLY A 119 -8.64 5.16 4.71
N ALA A 120 -9.70 4.47 5.12
CA ALA A 120 -9.60 3.41 6.13
C ALA A 120 -8.81 2.20 5.61
N ALA A 121 -9.00 1.82 4.35
CA ALA A 121 -8.20 0.75 3.74
C ALA A 121 -6.73 1.14 3.60
N MET A 122 -6.43 2.38 3.21
CA MET A 122 -5.07 2.95 3.20
C MET A 122 -4.44 2.91 4.59
N ALA A 123 -5.17 3.28 5.63
CA ALA A 123 -4.67 3.23 6.99
C ALA A 123 -4.39 1.78 7.45
N LEU A 124 -5.29 0.85 7.16
CA LEU A 124 -5.16 -0.55 7.59
C LEU A 124 -4.07 -1.33 6.84
N VAL A 125 -3.83 -1.01 5.56
CA VAL A 125 -2.72 -1.59 4.79
C VAL A 125 -1.41 -0.86 5.07
N GLY A 126 -1.46 0.47 5.15
CA GLY A 126 -0.29 1.30 5.41
C GLY A 126 0.31 1.09 6.80
N ALA A 127 -0.52 0.83 7.83
CA ALA A 127 -0.03 0.58 9.18
C ALA A 127 0.98 -0.59 9.26
N PRO A 128 0.68 -1.82 8.80
CA PRO A 128 1.67 -2.90 8.77
C PRO A 128 2.78 -2.66 7.74
N VAL A 129 2.46 -2.15 6.54
CA VAL A 129 3.44 -2.03 5.45
C VAL A 129 4.44 -0.90 5.72
N VAL A 130 3.96 0.34 5.86
CA VAL A 130 4.81 1.51 6.13
C VAL A 130 5.33 1.49 7.57
N GLY A 131 4.47 1.20 8.55
CA GLY A 131 4.87 1.12 9.95
C GLY A 131 5.86 -0.01 10.24
N GLY A 132 5.62 -1.20 9.67
CA GLY A 132 6.57 -2.31 9.77
C GLY A 132 7.91 -2.00 9.10
N THR A 133 7.88 -1.40 7.91
CA THR A 133 9.10 -0.95 7.22
C THR A 133 9.88 0.08 8.03
N LEU A 134 9.18 1.02 8.68
CA LEU A 134 9.80 2.02 9.56
C LEU A 134 10.50 1.35 10.75
N LEU A 135 9.84 0.39 11.41
CA LEU A 135 10.43 -0.34 12.54
C LEU A 135 11.70 -1.08 12.11
N VAL A 136 11.65 -1.85 11.01
CA VAL A 136 12.83 -2.55 10.48
C VAL A 136 13.94 -1.56 10.10
N SER A 137 13.59 -0.43 9.49
CA SER A 137 14.57 0.60 9.10
C SER A 137 15.28 1.20 10.31
N VAL A 138 14.53 1.54 11.37
CA VAL A 138 15.11 2.01 12.62
C VAL A 138 16.02 0.96 13.24
N THR A 139 15.60 -0.31 13.27
CA THR A 139 16.43 -1.41 13.76
C THR A 139 17.72 -1.55 12.93
N ALA A 140 17.64 -1.50 11.60
CA ALA A 140 18.80 -1.59 10.72
C ALA A 140 19.77 -0.42 10.93
N VAL A 141 19.28 0.81 11.08
CA VAL A 141 20.10 1.99 11.38
C VAL A 141 20.80 1.83 12.73
N LEU A 142 20.07 1.44 13.77
CA LEU A 142 20.64 1.18 15.10
C LEU A 142 21.68 0.06 15.10
N ALA A 143 21.51 -0.92 14.21
CA ALA A 143 22.46 -2.02 14.05
C ALA A 143 23.72 -1.56 13.29
N ALA A 144 23.55 -0.70 12.27
CA ALA A 144 24.63 -0.16 11.44
C ALA A 144 25.49 0.90 12.15
N THR A 145 25.01 1.54 13.23
CA THR A 145 25.88 2.44 14.04
C THR A 145 27.07 1.72 14.66
N ARG A 146 26.99 0.39 14.82
CA ARG A 146 28.09 -0.44 15.34
C ARG A 146 29.15 -0.75 14.27
N THR A 147 28.79 -0.72 13.00
CA THR A 147 29.68 -1.06 11.88
C THR A 147 30.23 0.17 11.16
N GLY A 148 29.67 1.36 11.41
CA GLY A 148 30.06 2.60 10.74
C GLY A 148 29.23 2.94 9.49
N ASP A 149 28.29 2.06 9.11
CA ASP A 149 27.48 2.18 7.87
C ASP A 149 26.11 2.83 8.09
N ALA A 150 25.95 3.60 9.17
CA ALA A 150 24.65 4.15 9.58
C ALA A 150 23.98 4.98 8.47
N TRP A 151 24.77 5.70 7.68
CA TRP A 151 24.25 6.55 6.61
C TRP A 151 23.67 5.75 5.44
N ASP A 152 24.31 4.65 5.05
CA ASP A 152 23.79 3.76 4.01
C ASP A 152 22.52 3.05 4.48
N ALA A 153 22.46 2.67 5.76
CA ALA A 153 21.23 2.14 6.37
C ALA A 153 20.09 3.17 6.39
N VAL A 154 20.39 4.46 6.64
CA VAL A 154 19.39 5.55 6.56
C VAL A 154 18.86 5.70 5.13
N ARG A 155 19.73 5.71 4.13
CA ARG A 155 19.34 5.78 2.71
C ARG A 155 18.51 4.58 2.28
N GLY A 156 18.95 3.37 2.65
CA GLY A 156 18.21 2.12 2.44
C GLY A 156 16.83 2.15 3.08
N GLY A 157 16.74 2.62 4.32
CA GLY A 157 15.47 2.80 5.03
C GLY A 157 14.55 3.83 4.37
N ALA A 158 15.08 4.97 3.93
CA ALA A 158 14.31 6.00 3.23
C ALA A 158 13.72 5.47 1.91
N ALA A 159 14.53 4.78 1.10
CA ALA A 159 14.06 4.16 -0.14
C ALA A 159 12.98 3.10 0.12
N ALA A 160 13.16 2.27 1.15
CA ALA A 160 12.20 1.26 1.57
C ALA A 160 10.86 1.89 2.02
N LEU A 161 10.90 3.02 2.73
CA LEU A 161 9.70 3.75 3.14
C LEU A 161 8.92 4.31 1.95
N VAL A 162 9.62 4.90 0.96
CA VAL A 162 8.97 5.41 -0.25
C VAL A 162 8.34 4.27 -1.04
N TYR A 163 9.06 3.16 -1.20
CA TYR A 163 8.52 1.92 -1.79
C TYR A 163 7.22 1.50 -1.09
N SER A 164 7.23 1.38 0.24
CA SER A 164 6.10 0.92 1.04
C SER A 164 4.89 1.87 0.99
N ALA A 165 5.15 3.18 0.95
CA ALA A 165 4.11 4.20 0.82
C ALA A 165 3.43 4.15 -0.56
N LEU A 166 4.23 4.10 -1.64
CA LEU A 166 3.72 4.01 -3.01
C LEU A 166 2.99 2.71 -3.27
N PHE A 167 3.52 1.59 -2.76
CA PHE A 167 2.84 0.30 -2.80
C PHE A 167 1.44 0.39 -2.20
N THR A 168 1.32 0.97 -1.01
CA THR A 168 0.02 1.15 -0.33
C THR A 168 -0.92 2.05 -1.16
N ALA A 169 -0.40 3.17 -1.65
CA ALA A 169 -1.14 4.16 -2.43
C ALA A 169 -1.70 3.59 -3.75
N VAL A 170 -1.00 2.64 -4.37
CA VAL A 170 -1.42 1.99 -5.62
C VAL A 170 -2.29 0.77 -5.36
N LEU A 171 -1.89 -0.09 -4.42
CA LEU A 171 -2.52 -1.39 -4.22
C LEU A 171 -3.94 -1.27 -3.64
N VAL A 172 -4.17 -0.35 -2.71
CA VAL A 172 -5.48 -0.19 -2.06
C VAL A 172 -6.60 0.17 -3.05
N PRO A 173 -6.46 1.20 -3.90
CA PRO A 173 -7.49 1.50 -4.89
C PRO A 173 -7.57 0.40 -5.95
N LEU A 174 -6.45 -0.21 -6.32
CA LEU A 174 -6.44 -1.36 -7.23
C LEU A 174 -7.25 -2.54 -6.67
N SER A 175 -7.08 -2.89 -5.40
CA SER A 175 -7.79 -4.00 -4.77
C SER A 175 -9.29 -3.70 -4.64
N LEU A 176 -9.66 -2.47 -4.26
CA LEU A 176 -11.05 -2.03 -4.21
C LEU A 176 -11.71 -2.04 -5.60
N ALA A 177 -10.98 -1.65 -6.65
CA ALA A 177 -11.46 -1.68 -8.03
C ALA A 177 -11.70 -3.13 -8.50
N ALA A 178 -10.78 -4.02 -8.16
CA ALA A 178 -10.84 -5.43 -8.55
C ALA A 178 -11.93 -6.20 -7.79
N LEU A 179 -12.01 -6.03 -6.47
CA LEU A 179 -12.76 -6.93 -5.58
C LEU A 179 -13.97 -6.28 -4.90
N GLY A 180 -14.11 -4.95 -4.95
CA GLY A 180 -15.13 -4.20 -4.21
C GLY A 180 -16.56 -4.45 -4.67
N GLY A 181 -16.78 -4.46 -5.99
CA GLY A 181 -18.08 -4.61 -6.63
C GLY A 181 -18.23 -5.84 -7.54
N ARG A 182 -17.18 -6.66 -7.71
CA ARG A 182 -17.19 -7.74 -8.70
C ARG A 182 -17.49 -9.11 -8.11
N THR A 183 -17.87 -10.03 -8.99
CA THR A 183 -17.84 -11.47 -8.69
C THR A 183 -16.40 -11.93 -8.41
N ARG A 184 -16.24 -13.04 -7.68
CA ARG A 184 -14.91 -13.57 -7.33
C ARG A 184 -14.03 -13.79 -8.57
N GLY A 185 -14.58 -14.43 -9.60
CA GLY A 185 -13.87 -14.69 -10.86
C GLY A 185 -13.45 -13.41 -11.59
N GLY A 186 -14.37 -12.44 -11.71
CA GLY A 186 -14.06 -11.17 -12.38
C GLY A 186 -12.99 -10.35 -11.66
N GLY A 187 -12.96 -10.39 -10.33
CA GLY A 187 -11.92 -9.72 -9.55
C GLY A 187 -10.55 -10.39 -9.68
N TYR A 188 -10.47 -11.72 -9.68
CA TYR A 188 -9.20 -12.43 -9.90
C TYR A 188 -8.67 -12.21 -11.31
N PHE A 189 -9.54 -12.25 -12.34
CA PHE A 189 -9.14 -11.93 -13.71
C PHE A 189 -8.58 -10.51 -13.83
N PHE A 190 -9.22 -9.54 -13.17
CA PHE A 190 -8.72 -8.16 -13.13
C PHE A 190 -7.34 -8.07 -12.46
N LEU A 191 -7.12 -8.77 -11.34
CA LEU A 191 -5.81 -8.81 -10.69
C LEU A 191 -4.74 -9.46 -11.58
N LEU A 192 -5.06 -10.55 -12.27
CA LEU A 192 -4.15 -11.17 -13.24
C LEU A 192 -3.78 -10.19 -14.36
N LEU A 193 -4.75 -9.47 -14.89
CA LEU A 193 -4.55 -8.50 -15.96
C LEU A 193 -3.62 -7.35 -15.57
N PHE A 194 -3.67 -6.89 -14.31
CA PHE A 194 -2.87 -5.74 -13.86
C PHE A 194 -1.56 -6.11 -13.16
N LEU A 195 -1.44 -7.32 -12.61
CA LEU A 195 -0.26 -7.74 -11.84
C LEU A 195 0.56 -8.81 -12.56
N VAL A 196 -0.08 -9.77 -13.24
CA VAL A 196 0.60 -10.95 -13.79
C VAL A 196 0.88 -10.80 -15.27
N ILE A 197 -0.11 -10.40 -16.07
CA ILE A 197 0.05 -10.24 -17.52
C ILE A 197 1.16 -9.24 -17.87
N PRO A 198 1.24 -8.05 -17.25
CA PRO A 198 2.28 -7.08 -17.59
C PRO A 198 3.68 -7.63 -17.28
N GLU A 199 3.81 -8.46 -16.24
CA GLU A 199 5.06 -9.12 -15.88
C GLU A 199 5.45 -10.20 -16.91
N MET A 200 4.48 -10.99 -17.39
CA MET A 200 4.74 -12.01 -18.42
C MET A 200 5.09 -11.40 -19.77
N VAL A 201 4.55 -10.21 -20.08
CA VAL A 201 4.80 -9.50 -21.33
C VAL A 201 6.05 -8.62 -21.24
N SER A 202 6.54 -8.32 -20.03
CA SER A 202 7.71 -7.44 -19.82
C SER A 202 8.94 -7.83 -20.64
N PRO A 203 9.33 -9.11 -20.77
CA PRO A 203 10.49 -9.51 -21.58
C PRO A 203 10.33 -9.17 -23.06
N LEU A 204 9.10 -9.19 -23.58
CA LEU A 204 8.79 -8.92 -24.99
C LEU A 204 8.77 -7.41 -25.29
N THR A 205 8.46 -6.57 -24.29
CA THR A 205 8.28 -5.13 -24.48
C THR A 205 9.51 -4.29 -24.14
N ARG A 206 10.59 -4.89 -23.62
CA ARG A 206 11.81 -4.17 -23.21
C ARG A 206 12.46 -3.34 -24.32
N ALA A 207 12.26 -3.74 -25.58
CA ALA A 207 12.78 -2.99 -26.74
C ALA A 207 12.06 -1.65 -26.95
N PHE A 208 10.84 -1.49 -26.45
CA PHE A 208 9.96 -0.36 -26.77
C PHE A 208 9.55 0.46 -25.54
N VAL A 209 9.50 -0.16 -24.36
CA VAL A 209 9.01 0.47 -23.12
C VAL A 209 10.10 0.39 -22.05
N PRO A 210 10.42 1.50 -21.36
CA PRO A 210 11.31 1.48 -20.21
C PRO A 210 10.83 0.48 -19.15
N GLU A 211 11.74 -0.30 -18.56
CA GLU A 211 11.38 -1.39 -17.65
C GLU A 211 10.49 -0.92 -16.48
N GLU A 212 10.76 0.29 -15.96
CA GLU A 212 9.99 0.91 -14.89
C GLU A 212 8.53 1.25 -15.24
N MET A 213 8.15 1.18 -16.52
CA MET A 213 6.77 1.44 -16.97
C MET A 213 6.04 0.16 -17.40
N THR A 214 6.69 -1.01 -17.31
CA THR A 214 6.11 -2.27 -17.78
C THR A 214 5.14 -2.89 -16.77
N SER A 215 5.48 -2.84 -15.47
CA SER A 215 4.67 -3.44 -14.41
C SER A 215 4.77 -2.65 -13.10
N ILE A 216 3.76 -2.80 -12.23
CA ILE A 216 3.76 -2.19 -10.89
C ILE A 216 4.98 -2.65 -10.07
N PRO A 217 5.33 -3.96 -10.02
CA PRO A 217 6.55 -4.43 -9.37
C PRO A 217 7.82 -3.73 -9.90
N HIS A 218 7.99 -3.66 -11.22
CA HIS A 218 9.18 -3.03 -11.81
C HIS A 218 9.26 -1.54 -11.52
N ALA A 219 8.15 -0.81 -11.58
CA ALA A 219 8.09 0.62 -11.23
C ALA A 219 8.51 0.87 -9.78
N LEU A 220 8.00 0.07 -8.85
CA LEU A 220 8.35 0.19 -7.42
C LEU A 220 9.82 -0.17 -7.16
N GLN A 221 10.35 -1.21 -7.83
CA GLN A 221 11.75 -1.60 -7.72
C GLN A 221 12.69 -0.53 -8.32
N GLY A 222 12.36 0.00 -9.49
CA GLY A 222 13.12 1.06 -10.15
C GLY A 222 13.24 2.29 -9.27
N LEU A 223 12.15 2.66 -8.59
CA LEU A 223 12.15 3.79 -7.66
C LEU A 223 12.97 3.51 -6.39
N SER A 224 12.86 2.32 -5.80
CA SER A 224 13.69 1.94 -4.67
C SER A 224 15.19 1.94 -5.03
N HIS A 225 15.55 1.49 -6.23
CA HIS A 225 16.94 1.41 -6.67
C HIS A 225 17.52 2.79 -7.01
N ALA A 226 16.71 3.67 -7.61
CA ALA A 226 17.11 5.04 -7.89
C ALA A 226 17.39 5.87 -6.62
N MET A 227 16.88 5.44 -5.46
CA MET A 227 17.08 6.11 -4.17
C MET A 227 18.22 5.52 -3.33
N THR A 228 18.73 4.32 -3.63
CA THR A 228 19.74 3.63 -2.80
C THR A 228 21.18 3.77 -3.28
N VAL A 229 21.42 4.29 -4.49
CA VAL A 229 22.78 4.41 -5.06
C VAL A 229 23.09 5.88 -5.29
N GLY A 230 24.34 6.30 -5.03
CA GLY A 230 24.80 7.69 -4.94
C GLY A 230 24.57 8.62 -6.15
N HIS A 231 23.79 8.21 -7.15
CA HIS A 231 23.30 9.03 -8.25
C HIS A 231 21.77 8.89 -8.36
N LEU A 232 21.07 10.02 -8.27
CA LEU A 232 19.63 10.09 -8.54
C LEU A 232 19.41 9.98 -10.06
N ASP A 233 18.98 8.81 -10.53
CA ASP A 233 18.45 8.67 -11.88
C ASP A 233 17.07 9.33 -11.94
N LEU A 234 17.08 10.63 -12.25
CA LEU A 234 15.88 11.45 -12.39
C LEU A 234 14.90 10.87 -13.40
N ARG A 235 15.40 10.34 -14.53
CA ARG A 235 14.54 9.80 -15.59
C ARG A 235 13.77 8.58 -15.10
N ARG A 236 14.46 7.62 -14.49
CA ARG A 236 13.84 6.40 -13.95
C ARG A 236 12.89 6.70 -12.81
N THR A 237 13.26 7.64 -11.94
CA THR A 237 12.42 8.08 -10.82
C THR A 237 11.14 8.75 -11.33
N THR A 238 11.26 9.72 -12.23
CA THR A 238 10.10 10.41 -12.81
C THR A 238 9.19 9.45 -13.57
N GLY A 239 9.76 8.53 -14.35
CA GLY A 239 9.00 7.50 -15.08
C GLY A 239 8.20 6.59 -14.14
N SER A 240 8.85 6.09 -13.09
CA SER A 240 8.21 5.23 -12.08
C SER A 240 7.09 5.95 -11.33
N VAL A 241 7.34 7.18 -10.86
CA VAL A 241 6.34 8.00 -10.15
C VAL A 241 5.16 8.31 -11.06
N PHE A 242 5.41 8.70 -12.31
CA PHE A 242 4.36 8.99 -13.28
C PHE A 242 3.47 7.78 -13.52
N PHE A 243 4.08 6.62 -13.81
CA PHE A 243 3.36 5.36 -14.04
C PHE A 243 2.50 4.96 -12.83
N LEU A 244 3.10 4.93 -11.62
CA LEU A 244 2.39 4.57 -10.39
C LEU A 244 1.24 5.54 -10.08
N THR A 245 1.46 6.84 -10.30
CA THR A 245 0.43 7.87 -10.11
C THR A 245 -0.72 7.68 -11.11
N ALA A 246 -0.41 7.41 -12.38
CA ALA A 246 -1.41 7.15 -13.41
C ALA A 246 -2.25 5.90 -13.07
N VAL A 247 -1.62 4.82 -12.60
CA VAL A 247 -2.32 3.61 -12.14
C VAL A 247 -3.19 3.92 -10.92
N ALA A 248 -2.67 4.62 -9.91
CA ALA A 248 -3.44 5.00 -8.71
C ALA A 248 -4.66 5.87 -9.05
N LEU A 249 -4.51 6.87 -9.92
CA LEU A 249 -5.60 7.73 -10.35
C LEU A 249 -6.64 6.95 -11.18
N THR A 250 -6.20 6.13 -12.12
CA THR A 250 -7.09 5.33 -12.97
C THR A 250 -7.89 4.34 -12.13
N THR A 251 -7.25 3.65 -11.19
CA THR A 251 -7.92 2.74 -10.26
C THR A 251 -8.88 3.48 -9.36
N LEU A 252 -8.52 4.64 -8.78
CA LEU A 252 -9.45 5.46 -7.99
C LEU A 252 -10.69 5.92 -8.77
N LEU A 253 -10.51 6.36 -10.01
CA LEU A 253 -11.64 6.70 -10.90
C LEU A 253 -12.53 5.49 -11.14
N TYR A 254 -11.93 4.30 -11.30
CA TYR A 254 -12.67 3.06 -11.46
C TYR A 254 -13.42 2.66 -10.18
N VAL A 255 -12.79 2.75 -9.01
CA VAL A 255 -13.44 2.53 -7.70
C VAL A 255 -14.65 3.45 -7.54
N ARG A 256 -14.52 4.71 -7.93
CA ARG A 256 -15.63 5.68 -7.88
C ARG A 256 -16.80 5.24 -8.77
N ARG A 257 -16.51 4.84 -10.02
CA ARG A 257 -17.53 4.34 -10.96
C ARG A 257 -18.21 3.08 -10.43
N GLU A 258 -17.44 2.13 -9.92
CA GLU A 258 -17.98 0.87 -9.38
C GLU A 258 -18.84 1.12 -8.15
N ALA A 259 -18.39 1.97 -7.21
CA ALA A 259 -19.18 2.34 -6.05
C ALA A 259 -20.51 3.00 -6.44
N GLN A 260 -20.55 3.79 -7.52
CA GLN A 260 -21.78 4.36 -8.05
C GLN A 260 -22.70 3.31 -8.69
N ARG A 261 -22.13 2.39 -9.47
CA ARG A 261 -22.87 1.30 -10.12
C ARG A 261 -23.58 0.40 -9.11
N VAL A 262 -22.86 -0.10 -8.11
CA VAL A 262 -23.46 -0.99 -7.09
C VAL A 262 -24.57 -0.25 -6.31
N ARG A 263 -24.42 1.06 -6.11
CA ARG A 263 -25.47 1.89 -5.48
C ARG A 263 -26.72 2.08 -6.34
N SER A 264 -26.59 2.10 -7.67
CA SER A 264 -27.76 2.18 -8.56
C SER A 264 -28.52 0.86 -8.64
N GLU A 265 -27.82 -0.28 -8.54
CA GLU A 265 -28.44 -1.61 -8.52
C GLU A 265 -29.23 -1.89 -7.23
N ALA A 266 -28.97 -1.14 -6.16
CA ALA A 266 -29.62 -1.28 -4.86
C ALA A 266 -30.84 -0.35 -4.66
N ARG A 267 -31.26 0.40 -5.68
CA ARG A 267 -32.45 1.25 -5.67
C ARG A 267 -33.58 0.55 -6.43
#